data_AF-Q4D5M0-F1
#
_entry.id   AF-Q4D5M0-F1
#
_cell.length_a   1.000
_cell.length_b   1.000
_cell.length_c   1.000
_cell.angle_alpha   90.00
_cell.angle_beta   90.00
_cell.angle_gamma   90.00
#
_symmetry.space_group_name_H-M   'P 1'
#
loop_
_entity.id
_entity.type
_entity.pdbx_description
1 polymer ?
#
loop_
_entity_poly.entity_id
_entity_poly.type
_entity_poly.pdbx_seq_one_letter_code
_entity_poly.pdbx_strand_id
1 'polypeptide(L)'
;MPVTPNDDIVEISRRCDFLCMALASAEDDVKTNPTQRYMYLCKASGERPNHTFLHFSKGTCGTRLDLHRAYLSQRAILPILLTLPFCPWLEHINLREERLTTTLVELLCESLRNLPCIRTIDVSMNPFGSFGVQALLRLVLRKRSIVDCYVGDAQSVGSLLRRLQMACERNRRDAVDMEEEEEEEDEKEEKAFYTLPAECPGS
;
A
#
# COMPACT_ATOMS: atom_id res chain seq x y z
N MET A 1 34.57 9.49 7.47
CA MET A 1 34.29 8.44 6.47
C MET A 1 32.98 8.84 5.81
N PRO A 2 32.92 9.07 4.48
CA PRO A 2 31.64 9.32 3.83
C PRO A 2 30.77 8.06 3.94
N VAL A 3 29.54 8.21 4.39
CA VAL A 3 28.55 7.14 4.44
C VAL A 3 28.29 6.69 3.01
N THR A 4 28.54 5.41 2.72
CA THR A 4 28.28 4.83 1.39
C THR A 4 26.81 4.43 1.29
N PRO A 5 26.22 4.36 0.07
CA PRO A 5 24.87 3.84 -0.10
C PRO A 5 24.68 2.42 0.49
N ASN A 6 25.75 1.63 0.59
CA ASN A 6 25.72 0.32 1.23
C ASN A 6 25.57 0.40 2.76
N ASP A 7 26.13 1.44 3.39
CA ASP A 7 25.98 1.67 4.83
C ASP A 7 24.50 1.96 5.16
N ASP A 8 23.81 2.72 4.30
CA ASP A 8 22.37 3.01 4.45
C ASP A 8 21.52 1.72 4.33
N ILE A 9 21.84 0.84 3.37
CA ILE A 9 21.11 -0.43 3.20
C ILE A 9 21.27 -1.33 4.42
N VAL A 10 22.51 -1.52 4.90
CA VAL A 10 22.79 -2.37 6.05
C VAL A 10 22.16 -1.81 7.32
N GLU A 11 22.18 -0.48 7.49
CA GLU A 11 21.53 0.18 8.61
C GLU A 11 20.01 0.03 8.56
N ILE A 12 19.35 0.28 7.41
CA ILE A 12 17.89 0.11 7.26
C ILE A 12 17.49 -1.33 7.61
N SER A 13 18.19 -2.33 7.06
CA SER A 13 17.89 -3.74 7.31
C SER A 13 18.03 -4.11 8.79
N ARG A 14 19.15 -3.73 9.44
CA ARG A 14 19.36 -3.98 10.87
C ARG A 14 18.28 -3.36 11.74
N ARG A 15 17.83 -2.14 11.40
CA ARG A 15 16.75 -1.46 12.11
C ARG A 15 15.42 -2.15 11.92
N CYS A 16 15.12 -2.58 10.70
CA CYS A 16 13.91 -3.34 10.40
C CYS A 16 13.88 -4.64 11.22
N ASP A 17 14.99 -5.39 11.24
CA ASP A 17 15.12 -6.63 12.02
C ASP A 17 14.92 -6.38 13.52
N PHE A 18 15.58 -5.36 14.06
CA PHE A 18 15.40 -4.97 15.46
C PHE A 18 13.94 -4.69 15.81
N LEU A 19 13.22 -3.93 14.97
CA LEU A 19 11.81 -3.62 15.18
C LEU A 19 10.91 -4.84 15.05
N CYS A 20 11.20 -5.74 14.11
CA CYS A 20 10.50 -7.02 13.97
C CYS A 20 10.69 -7.91 15.21
N MET A 21 11.91 -7.98 15.76
CA MET A 21 12.18 -8.72 17.01
C MET A 21 11.46 -8.10 18.21
N ALA A 22 11.45 -6.77 18.31
CA ALA A 22 10.70 -6.06 19.35
C ALA A 22 9.20 -6.40 19.28
N LEU A 23 8.61 -6.35 18.08
CA LEU A 23 7.21 -6.73 17.86
C LEU A 23 6.92 -8.20 18.19
N ALA A 24 7.84 -9.12 17.91
CA ALA A 24 7.66 -10.53 18.25
C ALA A 24 7.50 -10.73 19.77
N SER A 25 8.21 -9.93 20.57
CA SER A 25 8.15 -9.94 22.04
C SER A 25 7.02 -9.09 22.65
N ALA A 26 6.29 -8.33 21.83
CA ALA A 26 5.24 -7.43 22.31
C ALA A 26 3.96 -8.18 22.72
N GLU A 27 3.11 -7.51 23.48
CA GLU A 27 1.76 -7.98 23.85
C GLU A 27 0.86 -8.14 22.61
N ASP A 28 -0.16 -8.98 22.71
CA ASP A 28 -1.04 -9.32 21.58
C ASP A 28 -1.86 -8.12 21.09
N ASP A 29 -2.23 -7.19 21.97
CA ASP A 29 -2.90 -5.95 21.59
C ASP A 29 -2.00 -5.07 20.70
N VAL A 30 -0.71 -4.97 21.01
CA VAL A 30 0.28 -4.25 20.18
C VAL A 30 0.46 -4.93 18.83
N LYS A 31 0.33 -6.25 18.75
CA LYS A 31 0.50 -7.00 17.50
C LYS A 31 -0.69 -6.82 16.56
N THR A 32 -1.89 -6.64 17.10
CA THR A 32 -3.15 -6.67 16.34
C THR A 32 -3.74 -5.27 16.10
N ASN A 33 -3.62 -4.35 17.06
CA ASN A 33 -4.13 -3.00 16.95
C ASN A 33 -3.12 -2.08 16.21
N PRO A 34 -3.47 -1.48 15.06
CA PRO A 34 -2.52 -0.68 14.27
C PRO A 34 -2.01 0.55 15.01
N THR A 35 -2.85 1.20 15.83
CA THR A 35 -2.47 2.37 16.61
C THR A 35 -1.45 2.00 17.69
N GLN A 36 -1.71 0.93 18.46
CA GLN A 36 -0.79 0.46 19.50
C GLN A 36 0.52 -0.03 18.90
N ARG A 37 0.44 -0.78 17.79
CA ARG A 37 1.59 -1.23 17.00
C ARG A 37 2.49 -0.07 16.61
N TYR A 38 1.89 0.98 16.01
CA TYR A 38 2.62 2.14 15.55
C TYR A 38 3.31 2.88 16.70
N MET A 39 2.58 3.12 17.79
CA MET A 39 3.11 3.80 18.98
C MET A 39 4.26 3.02 19.62
N TYR A 40 4.11 1.70 19.72
CA TYR A 40 5.16 0.81 20.22
C TYR A 40 6.42 0.87 19.35
N LEU A 41 6.26 0.80 18.02
CA LEU A 41 7.38 0.88 17.08
C LEU A 41 8.08 2.25 17.09
N CYS A 42 7.32 3.34 17.23
CA CYS A 42 7.91 4.68 17.39
C CYS A 42 8.76 4.75 18.67
N LYS A 43 8.23 4.24 19.79
CA LYS A 43 8.97 4.17 21.05
C LYS A 43 10.23 3.31 20.95
N ALA A 44 10.15 2.14 20.30
CA ALA A 44 11.28 1.24 20.12
C ALA A 44 12.36 1.82 19.19
N SER A 45 11.97 2.57 18.16
CA SER A 45 12.91 3.22 17.22
C SER A 45 13.52 4.53 17.74
N GLY A 46 12.97 5.09 18.83
CA GLY A 46 13.33 6.40 19.38
C GLY A 46 12.78 7.57 18.56
N GLU A 47 11.81 7.34 17.69
CA GLU A 47 11.24 8.35 16.79
C GLU A 47 9.94 8.93 17.38
N ARG A 48 9.62 10.18 17.04
CA ARG A 48 8.32 10.78 17.40
C ARG A 48 7.24 10.29 16.43
N PRO A 49 6.04 9.91 16.91
CA PRO A 49 4.93 9.56 16.04
C PRO A 49 4.58 10.70 15.08
N ASN A 50 4.43 10.38 13.80
CA ASN A 50 3.87 11.28 12.80
C ASN A 50 2.37 11.43 13.06
N HIS A 51 1.90 12.68 13.21
CA HIS A 51 0.50 12.97 13.55
C HIS A 51 -0.49 12.46 12.49
N THR A 52 -0.15 12.59 11.20
CA THR A 52 -1.00 12.14 10.10
C THR A 52 -1.16 10.62 10.13
N PHE A 53 -0.07 9.87 10.25
CA PHE A 53 -0.15 8.41 10.33
C PHE A 53 -0.80 7.92 11.63
N LEU A 54 -0.55 8.59 12.77
CA LEU A 54 -1.20 8.25 14.03
C LEU A 54 -2.72 8.43 13.97
N HIS A 55 -3.20 9.44 13.25
CA HIS A 55 -4.64 9.63 13.03
C HIS A 55 -5.16 8.53 12.10
N PHE A 56 -4.48 8.30 10.97
CA PHE A 56 -4.84 7.26 10.00
C PHE A 56 -4.91 5.84 10.62
N SER A 57 -3.98 5.49 11.51
CA SER A 57 -3.92 4.17 12.15
C SER A 57 -5.07 3.86 13.10
N LYS A 58 -5.91 4.85 13.42
CA LYS A 58 -7.16 4.65 14.16
C LYS A 58 -8.30 4.12 13.29
N GLY A 59 -8.16 4.15 11.96
CA GLY A 59 -9.17 3.69 11.00
C GLY A 59 -10.36 4.63 10.81
N THR A 60 -10.33 5.83 11.40
CA THR A 60 -11.46 6.79 11.38
C THR A 60 -11.33 7.86 10.29
N CYS A 61 -10.25 7.85 9.51
CA CYS A 61 -9.83 8.99 8.67
C CYS A 61 -10.08 8.78 7.18
N GLY A 62 -10.84 7.74 6.83
CA GLY A 62 -11.00 7.27 5.46
C GLY A 62 -9.85 6.37 4.99
N THR A 63 -9.80 6.17 3.69
CA THR A 63 -8.99 5.15 3.01
C THR A 63 -7.70 5.70 2.38
N ARG A 64 -7.49 7.02 2.48
CA ARG A 64 -6.36 7.74 1.87
C ARG A 64 -5.33 8.14 2.92
N LEU A 65 -4.09 7.74 2.72
CA LEU A 65 -2.93 8.13 3.52
C LEU A 65 -2.02 9.01 2.68
N ASP A 66 -1.98 10.30 3.01
CA ASP A 66 -1.03 11.24 2.41
C ASP A 66 0.08 11.61 3.40
N LEU A 67 1.31 11.23 3.06
CA LEU A 67 2.53 11.53 3.80
C LEU A 67 3.51 12.34 2.95
N HIS A 68 3.06 12.93 1.84
CA HIS A 68 3.90 13.81 1.03
C HIS A 68 4.42 14.99 1.85
N ARG A 69 5.74 15.20 1.82
CA ARG A 69 6.44 16.25 2.59
C ARG A 69 6.15 16.15 4.09
N ALA A 70 5.93 14.94 4.58
CA ALA A 70 5.94 14.65 6.01
C ALA A 70 7.35 14.71 6.60
N TYR A 71 8.39 14.78 5.73
CA TYR A 71 9.81 14.84 6.10
C TYR A 71 10.21 13.65 6.99
N LEU A 72 9.70 12.47 6.66
CA LEU A 72 10.01 11.26 7.39
C LEU A 72 11.48 10.92 7.17
N SER A 73 12.23 10.81 8.25
CA SER A 73 13.54 10.18 8.18
C SER A 73 13.38 8.72 7.73
N GLN A 74 14.41 8.14 7.12
CA GLN A 74 14.42 6.69 6.81
C GLN A 74 14.19 5.83 8.07
N ARG A 75 14.44 6.38 9.26
CA ARG A 75 14.18 5.75 10.55
C ARG A 75 12.71 5.83 10.94
N ALA A 76 12.09 6.99 10.74
CA ALA A 76 10.70 7.27 11.10
C ALA A 76 9.68 6.60 10.16
N ILE A 77 10.07 6.29 8.92
CA ILE A 77 9.20 5.57 7.99
C ILE A 77 9.09 4.08 8.31
N LEU A 78 10.09 3.46 8.94
CA LEU A 78 10.06 2.02 9.27
C LEU A 78 8.87 1.63 10.17
N PRO A 79 8.58 2.35 11.28
CA PRO A 79 7.35 2.13 12.04
C PRO A 79 6.07 2.19 11.22
N ILE A 80 6.01 3.09 10.23
CA ILE A 80 4.86 3.23 9.31
C ILE A 80 4.75 1.97 8.45
N LEU A 81 5.81 1.61 7.72
CA LEU A 81 5.82 0.44 6.84
C LEU A 81 5.48 -0.86 7.59
N LEU A 82 6.02 -1.05 8.79
CA LEU A 82 5.74 -2.23 9.60
C LEU A 82 4.33 -2.26 10.21
N THR A 83 3.61 -1.13 10.20
CA THR A 83 2.22 -1.02 10.65
C THR A 83 1.23 -1.16 9.50
N LEU A 84 1.57 -0.70 8.29
CA LEU A 84 0.69 -0.72 7.12
C LEU A 84 -0.07 -2.05 6.88
N PRO A 85 0.52 -3.26 7.06
CA PRO A 85 -0.19 -4.53 6.85
C PRO A 85 -1.45 -4.70 7.70
N PHE A 86 -1.58 -3.92 8.78
CA PHE A 86 -2.69 -3.97 9.73
C PHE A 86 -3.74 -2.89 9.47
N CYS A 87 -3.61 -2.11 8.38
CA CYS A 87 -4.58 -1.10 7.96
C CYS A 87 -5.37 -1.59 6.73
N PRO A 88 -6.31 -2.56 6.88
CA PRO A 88 -7.00 -3.18 5.75
C PRO A 88 -7.84 -2.22 4.89
N TRP A 89 -8.19 -1.05 5.43
CA TRP A 89 -8.94 0.01 4.76
C TRP A 89 -8.11 0.90 3.84
N LEU A 90 -6.79 0.72 3.76
CA LEU A 90 -5.95 1.57 2.92
C LEU A 90 -6.22 1.31 1.42
N GLU A 91 -6.67 2.34 0.72
CA GLU A 91 -6.90 2.34 -0.73
C GLU A 91 -5.86 3.16 -1.49
N HIS A 92 -5.41 4.27 -0.93
CA HIS A 92 -4.47 5.17 -1.58
C HIS A 92 -3.35 5.56 -0.62
N ILE A 93 -2.10 5.40 -1.05
CA ILE A 93 -0.93 5.85 -0.30
C ILE A 93 -0.09 6.82 -1.14
N ASN A 94 0.22 7.98 -0.56
CA ASN A 94 1.10 8.99 -1.14
C ASN A 94 2.35 9.16 -0.27
N LEU A 95 3.50 8.78 -0.82
CA LEU A 95 4.84 8.90 -0.23
C LEU A 95 5.77 9.67 -1.19
N ARG A 96 5.21 10.54 -2.03
CA ARG A 96 5.99 11.37 -2.94
C ARG A 96 6.98 12.24 -2.16
N GLU A 97 8.20 12.40 -2.67
CA GLU A 97 9.26 13.24 -2.08
C GLU A 97 9.68 12.85 -0.63
N GLU A 98 9.46 11.59 -0.19
CA GLU A 98 9.84 11.10 1.16
C GLU A 98 11.22 10.41 1.23
N ARG A 99 12.07 10.63 0.22
CA ARG A 99 13.45 10.09 0.10
C ARG A 99 13.52 8.55 0.21
N LEU A 100 12.53 7.85 -0.35
CA LEU A 100 12.50 6.40 -0.39
C LEU A 100 13.67 5.84 -1.23
N THR A 101 14.51 5.03 -0.59
CA THR A 101 15.52 4.23 -1.27
C THR A 101 14.88 2.98 -1.87
N THR A 102 15.60 2.29 -2.77
CA THR A 102 15.18 0.97 -3.29
C THR A 102 14.74 0.01 -2.18
N THR A 103 15.51 -0.08 -1.09
CA THR A 103 15.21 -0.96 0.06
C THR A 103 13.89 -0.58 0.75
N LEU A 104 13.61 0.72 0.92
CA LEU A 104 12.35 1.17 1.50
C LEU A 104 11.15 0.91 0.57
N VAL A 105 11.34 1.02 -0.74
CA VAL A 105 10.29 0.65 -1.72
C VAL A 105 10.02 -0.85 -1.71
N GLU A 106 11.05 -1.68 -1.58
CA GLU A 106 10.88 -3.14 -1.42
C GLU A 106 10.12 -3.50 -0.14
N LEU A 107 10.48 -2.87 0.99
CA LEU A 107 9.74 -3.02 2.25
C LEU A 107 8.30 -2.54 2.14
N LEU A 108 8.06 -1.39 1.49
CA LEU A 108 6.71 -0.91 1.20
C LEU A 108 5.91 -1.93 0.40
N CYS A 109 6.50 -2.52 -0.65
CA CYS A 109 5.82 -3.54 -1.45
C CYS A 109 5.42 -4.76 -0.62
N GLU A 110 6.31 -5.23 0.27
CA GLU A 110 6.02 -6.34 1.18
C GLU A 110 4.93 -5.96 2.19
N SER A 111 4.88 -4.71 2.64
CA SER A 111 3.85 -4.23 3.56
C SER A 111 2.45 -4.14 2.92
N LEU A 112 2.38 -3.83 1.62
CA LEU A 112 1.11 -3.64 0.91
C LEU A 112 0.53 -4.94 0.33
N ARG A 113 1.33 -6.01 0.20
CA ARG A 113 1.00 -7.24 -0.54
C ARG A 113 -0.28 -7.96 -0.12
N ASN A 114 -0.74 -7.76 1.12
CA ASN A 114 -1.90 -8.43 1.71
C ASN A 114 -3.06 -7.47 1.97
N LEU A 115 -2.93 -6.18 1.64
CA LEU A 115 -4.01 -5.23 1.82
C LEU A 115 -5.11 -5.47 0.78
N PRO A 116 -6.37 -5.61 1.21
CA PRO A 116 -7.46 -5.98 0.30
C PRO A 116 -7.88 -4.82 -0.59
N CYS A 117 -7.83 -3.58 -0.09
CA CYS A 117 -8.42 -2.42 -0.76
C CYS A 117 -7.41 -1.55 -1.51
N ILE A 118 -6.10 -1.85 -1.50
CA ILE A 118 -5.09 -0.96 -2.09
C ILE A 118 -5.29 -0.83 -3.61
N ARG A 119 -5.48 0.41 -4.08
CA ARG A 119 -5.70 0.79 -5.49
C ARG A 119 -4.62 1.70 -6.06
N THR A 120 -4.10 2.63 -5.26
CA THR A 120 -3.12 3.64 -5.73
C THR A 120 -1.89 3.71 -4.85
N ILE A 121 -0.72 3.72 -5.49
CA ILE A 121 0.58 3.92 -4.85
C ILE A 121 1.30 5.08 -5.54
N ASP A 122 1.58 6.17 -4.82
CA ASP A 122 2.45 7.23 -5.27
C ASP A 122 3.78 7.21 -4.49
N VAL A 123 4.86 6.93 -5.20
CA VAL A 123 6.23 6.99 -4.71
C VAL A 123 7.10 7.85 -5.62
N SER A 124 6.50 8.75 -6.39
CA SER A 124 7.22 9.65 -7.29
C SER A 124 8.22 10.54 -6.55
N MET A 125 9.21 11.07 -7.28
CA MET A 125 10.23 11.98 -6.75
C MET A 125 11.06 11.37 -5.61
N ASN A 126 11.28 10.06 -5.64
CA ASN A 126 12.11 9.35 -4.64
C ASN A 126 13.36 8.73 -5.29
N PRO A 127 14.50 8.67 -4.56
CA PRO A 127 15.76 8.16 -5.07
C PRO A 127 15.83 6.61 -5.06
N PHE A 128 14.99 5.96 -5.86
CA PHE A 128 15.05 4.50 -6.07
C PHE A 128 15.28 4.14 -7.53
N GLY A 129 15.91 2.97 -7.74
CA GLY A 129 16.32 2.52 -9.06
C GLY A 129 15.40 1.45 -9.67
N SER A 130 15.87 0.84 -10.76
CA SER A 130 15.19 -0.26 -11.46
C SER A 130 14.73 -1.40 -10.54
N PHE A 131 15.50 -1.75 -9.50
CA PHE A 131 15.11 -2.78 -8.54
C PHE A 131 13.83 -2.42 -7.77
N GLY A 132 13.66 -1.17 -7.36
CA GLY A 132 12.44 -0.70 -6.68
C GLY A 132 11.25 -0.68 -7.64
N VAL A 133 11.44 -0.26 -8.89
CA VAL A 133 10.39 -0.36 -9.93
C VAL A 133 10.01 -1.82 -10.20
N GLN A 134 10.98 -2.75 -10.17
CA GLN A 134 10.71 -4.17 -10.34
C GLN A 134 9.95 -4.76 -9.15
N ALA A 135 10.18 -4.29 -7.93
CA ALA A 135 9.38 -4.65 -6.76
C ALA A 135 7.93 -4.18 -6.92
N LEU A 136 7.71 -2.93 -7.33
CA LEU A 136 6.37 -2.39 -7.62
C LEU A 136 5.68 -3.17 -8.74
N LEU A 137 6.39 -3.50 -9.82
CA LEU A 137 5.83 -4.31 -10.91
C LEU A 137 5.39 -5.70 -10.41
N ARG A 138 6.20 -6.36 -9.59
CA ARG A 138 5.80 -7.65 -8.99
C ARG A 138 4.56 -7.52 -8.12
N LEU A 139 4.44 -6.44 -7.35
CA LEU A 139 3.26 -6.15 -6.54
C LEU A 139 2.02 -5.95 -7.41
N VAL A 140 2.08 -5.07 -8.41
CA VAL A 140 0.95 -4.78 -9.33
C VAL A 140 0.50 -6.03 -10.09
N LEU A 141 1.43 -6.87 -10.55
CA LEU A 141 1.09 -8.13 -11.21
C LEU A 141 0.40 -9.15 -10.28
N ARG A 142 0.70 -9.10 -8.98
CA ARG A 142 0.10 -9.97 -7.97
C ARG A 142 -1.23 -9.42 -7.43
N LYS A 143 -1.37 -8.10 -7.38
CA LYS A 143 -2.53 -7.38 -6.83
C LYS A 143 -3.23 -6.62 -7.94
N ARG A 144 -4.21 -7.28 -8.57
CA ARG A 144 -5.02 -6.68 -9.64
C ARG A 144 -5.88 -5.50 -9.17
N SER A 145 -6.07 -5.33 -7.87
CA SER A 145 -6.71 -4.15 -7.31
C SER A 145 -5.90 -2.87 -7.53
N ILE A 146 -4.58 -2.95 -7.73
CA ILE A 146 -3.72 -1.78 -7.92
C ILE A 146 -3.81 -1.32 -9.37
N VAL A 147 -4.49 -0.20 -9.57
CA VAL A 147 -4.77 0.37 -10.89
C VAL A 147 -3.86 1.55 -11.23
N ASP A 148 -3.23 2.17 -10.23
CA ASP A 148 -2.32 3.30 -10.44
C ASP A 148 -1.05 3.18 -9.59
N CYS A 149 0.10 3.31 -10.24
CA CYS A 149 1.41 3.36 -9.59
C CYS A 149 2.26 4.51 -10.17
N TYR A 150 2.44 5.56 -9.39
CA TYR A 150 3.19 6.76 -9.78
C TYR A 150 4.64 6.64 -9.32
N VAL A 151 5.56 6.65 -10.29
CA VAL A 151 7.01 6.46 -10.10
C VAL A 151 7.84 7.53 -10.81
N GLY A 152 7.26 8.72 -11.03
CA GLY A 152 7.95 9.85 -11.66
C GLY A 152 9.31 10.09 -11.01
N ASP A 153 10.36 10.34 -11.82
CA ASP A 153 11.75 10.53 -11.41
C ASP A 153 12.50 9.32 -10.80
N ALA A 154 11.92 8.11 -10.82
CA ALA A 154 12.68 6.90 -10.49
C ALA A 154 13.85 6.69 -11.48
N GLN A 155 15.03 6.33 -10.96
CA GLN A 155 16.24 6.05 -11.74
C GLN A 155 16.18 4.65 -12.38
N SER A 156 15.24 4.47 -13.32
CA SER A 156 14.90 3.17 -13.89
C SER A 156 15.02 3.13 -15.41
N VAL A 157 15.15 1.92 -15.96
CA VAL A 157 15.14 1.71 -17.41
C VAL A 157 13.73 1.92 -17.96
N GLY A 158 13.60 2.70 -19.03
CA GLY A 158 12.29 3.07 -19.62
C GLY A 158 11.40 1.88 -20.02
N SER A 159 11.99 0.76 -20.43
CA SER A 159 11.24 -0.47 -20.71
C SER A 159 10.57 -1.06 -19.47
N LEU A 160 11.18 -0.92 -18.29
CA LEU A 160 10.63 -1.40 -17.03
C LEU A 160 9.50 -0.49 -16.55
N LEU A 161 9.66 0.83 -16.67
CA LEU A 161 8.60 1.81 -16.40
C LEU A 161 7.37 1.56 -17.28
N ARG A 162 7.59 1.32 -18.59
CA ARG A 162 6.51 0.99 -19.52
C ARG A 162 5.80 -0.30 -19.12
N ARG A 163 6.52 -1.33 -18.65
CA ARG A 163 5.91 -2.59 -18.17
C ARG A 163 5.04 -2.37 -16.93
N LEU A 164 5.47 -1.52 -15.98
CA LEU A 164 4.67 -1.15 -14.83
C LEU A 164 3.38 -0.43 -15.25
N GLN A 165 3.48 0.53 -16.16
CA GLN A 165 2.32 1.25 -16.69
C GLN A 165 1.34 0.31 -17.41
N MET A 166 1.84 -0.60 -18.26
CA MET A 166 0.99 -1.59 -18.94
C MET A 166 0.31 -2.56 -17.96
N ALA A 167 0.96 -2.91 -16.85
CA ALA A 167 0.35 -3.73 -15.82
C ALA A 167 -0.77 -2.99 -15.08
N CYS A 168 -0.57 -1.72 -14.75
CA CYS A 168 -1.59 -0.85 -14.14
C CYS A 168 -2.79 -0.65 -15.08
N GLU A 169 -2.52 -0.37 -16.36
CA GLU A 169 -3.53 -0.23 -17.42
C GLU A 169 -4.40 -1.49 -17.56
N ARG A 170 -3.76 -2.67 -17.54
CA ARG A 170 -4.48 -3.94 -17.59
C ARG A 170 -5.38 -4.12 -16.37
N ASN A 171 -4.85 -3.89 -15.17
CA ASN A 171 -5.62 -3.99 -13.93
C ASN A 171 -6.82 -3.03 -13.92
N ARG A 172 -6.67 -1.83 -14.49
CA ARG A 172 -7.76 -0.86 -14.62
C ARG A 172 -8.86 -1.34 -15.56
N ARG A 173 -8.50 -1.94 -16.69
CA ARG A 173 -9.48 -2.54 -17.62
C ARG A 173 -10.22 -3.70 -16.97
N ASP A 174 -9.48 -4.64 -16.38
CA ASP A 174 -10.07 -5.77 -15.66
C ASP A 174 -11.06 -5.28 -14.56
N ALA A 175 -10.80 -4.14 -13.92
CA ALA A 175 -11.70 -3.57 -12.91
C ALA A 175 -12.98 -2.97 -13.51
N VAL A 176 -12.89 -2.29 -14.66
CA VAL A 176 -14.07 -1.76 -15.37
C VAL A 176 -14.91 -2.90 -15.93
N ASP A 177 -14.27 -3.91 -16.53
CA ASP A 177 -14.96 -5.08 -17.10
C ASP A 177 -15.77 -5.82 -16.01
N MET A 178 -15.23 -5.95 -14.78
CA MET A 178 -15.96 -6.54 -13.64
C MET A 178 -17.13 -5.67 -13.17
N GLU A 179 -16.95 -4.34 -13.11
CA GLU A 179 -18.02 -3.41 -12.73
C GLU A 179 -19.18 -3.46 -13.75
N GLU A 180 -18.88 -3.57 -15.06
CA GLU A 180 -19.89 -3.74 -16.13
C GLU A 180 -20.59 -5.12 -16.07
N GLU A 181 -19.87 -6.20 -15.78
CA GLU A 181 -20.46 -7.55 -15.61
C GLU A 181 -21.42 -7.59 -14.41
N GLU A 182 -21.06 -6.96 -13.28
CA GLU A 182 -21.91 -6.87 -12.08
C GLU A 182 -23.18 -6.05 -12.37
N GLU A 183 -23.08 -4.90 -13.06
CA GLU A 183 -24.23 -4.09 -13.46
C GLU A 183 -25.19 -4.85 -14.40
N GLU A 184 -24.64 -5.62 -15.35
CA GLU A 184 -25.46 -6.47 -16.23
C GLU A 184 -26.19 -7.59 -15.49
N GLU A 185 -25.58 -8.18 -14.46
CA GLU A 185 -26.19 -9.21 -13.62
C GLU A 185 -27.33 -8.62 -12.77
N ASP A 186 -27.11 -7.47 -12.13
CA ASP A 186 -28.14 -6.75 -11.37
C ASP A 186 -29.35 -6.39 -12.25
N GLU A 187 -29.12 -5.92 -13.48
CA GLU A 187 -30.20 -5.65 -14.43
C GLU A 187 -30.97 -6.92 -14.83
N LYS A 188 -30.29 -8.06 -14.97
CA LYS A 188 -30.94 -9.35 -15.31
C LYS A 188 -31.78 -9.85 -14.13
N GLU A 189 -31.29 -9.70 -12.90
CA GLU A 189 -32.05 -10.04 -11.69
C GLU A 189 -33.27 -9.14 -11.50
N GLU A 190 -33.13 -7.82 -11.71
CA GLU A 190 -34.25 -6.88 -11.63
C GLU A 190 -35.32 -7.22 -12.67
N LYS A 191 -34.93 -7.46 -13.93
CA LYS A 191 -35.87 -7.88 -14.99
C LYS A 191 -36.53 -9.21 -14.66
N ALA A 192 -35.81 -10.17 -14.08
CA ALA A 192 -36.39 -11.46 -13.66
C ALA A 192 -37.43 -11.29 -12.54
N PHE A 193 -37.19 -10.37 -11.59
CA PHE A 193 -38.12 -10.08 -10.49
C PHE A 193 -39.46 -9.51 -10.99
N TYR A 194 -39.44 -8.63 -12.00
CA TYR A 194 -40.66 -8.06 -12.58
C TYR A 194 -41.37 -8.96 -13.61
N THR A 195 -40.75 -10.06 -14.05
CA THR A 195 -41.31 -10.97 -15.06
C THR A 195 -41.99 -12.21 -14.43
N LEU A 196 -42.19 -12.24 -13.11
CA LEU A 196 -42.98 -13.30 -12.48
C LEU A 196 -44.41 -13.30 -13.06
N PRO A 197 -44.86 -14.39 -13.70
CA PRO A 197 -46.21 -14.45 -14.23
C PRO A 197 -47.20 -14.32 -13.07
N ALA A 198 -48.15 -13.40 -13.22
CA ALA A 198 -49.35 -13.40 -12.40
C ALA A 198 -50.10 -14.71 -12.66
N GLU A 199 -49.76 -15.75 -11.92
CA GLU A 199 -50.62 -16.92 -11.76
C GLU A 199 -51.87 -16.43 -11.00
N CYS A 200 -52.83 -15.90 -11.75
CA CYS A 200 -54.20 -15.82 -11.28
C CYS A 200 -54.72 -17.26 -11.16
N PRO A 201 -55.08 -17.75 -9.97
CA PRO A 201 -55.97 -18.90 -9.90
C PRO A 201 -57.35 -18.41 -10.35
N GLY A 202 -57.63 -18.58 -11.64
CA GLY A 202 -58.97 -18.44 -12.19
C GLY A 202 -59.90 -19.48 -11.58
N SER A 203 -61.02 -18.96 -11.06
CA SER A 203 -62.31 -19.57 -10.71
C SER A 203 -62.50 -21.08 -10.77
#